data_AF-A0A7C6D8D5-F1
#
_entry.id   AF-A0A7C6D8D5-F1
#
_cell.length_a   1.000
_cell.length_b   1.000
_cell.length_c   1.000
_cell.angle_alpha   90.00
_cell.angle_beta   90.00
_cell.angle_gamma   90.00
#
_symmetry.space_group_name_H-M   'P 1'
#
loop_
_entity.id
_entity.type
_entity.pdbx_description
1 polymer ?
#
loop_
_entity_poly.entity_id
_entity_poly.type
_entity_poly.pdbx_seq_one_letter_code
_entity_poly.pdbx_strand_id
1 'polypeptide(L)'
;GPEMAEWLEIPHLCNVTSIEAFSEGAFIVKVNMDHSIYTVKIQAPCVITVDKDINTPRLPSYLRKKTVGNAQISVWSMDDLPDGDESHYGLAGSPTQVERVFPPEAKEDRECFTGTAEEVADRLYSLLREMKRI
;
A
#
# COMPACT_ATOMS: atom_id res chain seq x y z
N GLY A 1 0.90 8.57 -3.95
CA GLY A 1 1.91 7.53 -4.28
C GLY A 1 2.32 7.67 -5.73
N PRO A 2 1.85 6.80 -6.63
CA PRO A 2 2.07 6.93 -8.08
C PRO A 2 1.60 8.28 -8.64
N GLU A 3 0.37 8.67 -8.28
CA GLU A 3 -0.23 9.93 -8.75
C GLU A 3 0.64 11.16 -8.44
N MET A 4 1.18 11.24 -7.22
CA MET A 4 2.12 12.31 -6.84
C MET A 4 3.40 12.29 -7.69
N ALA A 5 3.88 11.11 -8.06
CA ALA A 5 5.10 11.00 -8.86
C ALA A 5 4.88 11.45 -10.31
N GLU A 6 3.71 11.14 -10.87
CA GLU A 6 3.28 11.62 -12.19
C GLU A 6 3.17 13.15 -12.20
N TRP A 7 2.52 13.75 -11.18
CA TRP A 7 2.45 15.21 -11.04
C TRP A 7 3.83 15.88 -10.92
N LEU A 8 4.80 15.20 -10.32
CA LEU A 8 6.17 15.68 -10.15
C LEU A 8 7.08 15.33 -11.34
N GLU A 9 6.59 14.57 -12.33
CA GLU A 9 7.36 14.07 -13.48
C GLU A 9 8.64 13.31 -13.08
N ILE A 10 8.58 12.54 -11.98
CA ILE A 10 9.71 11.75 -11.47
C ILE A 10 9.42 10.25 -11.49
N PRO A 11 10.46 9.40 -11.68
CA PRO A 11 10.28 7.96 -11.70
C PRO A 11 9.74 7.46 -10.35
N HIS A 12 8.93 6.40 -10.40
CA HIS A 12 8.37 5.80 -9.20
C HIS A 12 8.34 4.28 -9.23
N LEU A 13 8.37 3.67 -8.04
CA LEU A 13 8.17 2.24 -7.84
C LEU A 13 7.16 2.01 -6.72
N CYS A 14 6.31 1.01 -6.93
CA CYS A 14 5.32 0.57 -5.96
C CYS A 14 5.62 -0.85 -5.47
N ASN A 15 4.95 -1.24 -4.39
CA ASN A 15 5.03 -2.59 -3.81
C ASN A 15 6.49 -2.96 -3.45
N VAL A 16 7.27 -2.00 -2.97
CA VAL A 16 8.66 -2.24 -2.57
C VAL A 16 8.68 -2.98 -1.25
N THR A 17 9.29 -4.17 -1.25
CA THR A 17 9.41 -5.05 -0.07
C THR A 17 10.79 -4.97 0.59
N SER A 18 11.80 -4.44 -0.09
CA SER A 18 13.13 -4.23 0.48
C SER A 18 13.87 -3.12 -0.27
N ILE A 19 14.67 -2.35 0.47
CA ILE A 19 15.65 -1.41 -0.08
C ILE A 19 17.02 -1.98 0.28
N GLU A 20 17.74 -2.52 -0.72
CA GLU A 20 18.96 -3.29 -0.52
C GLU A 20 20.19 -2.38 -0.47
N ALA A 21 20.23 -1.33 -1.30
CA ALA A 21 21.34 -0.40 -1.34
C ALA A 21 20.93 0.95 -1.93
N PHE A 22 21.75 1.96 -1.64
CA PHE A 22 21.77 3.23 -2.34
C PHE A 22 23.22 3.57 -2.71
N SER A 23 23.51 3.64 -4.01
CA SER A 23 24.84 3.93 -4.53
C SER A 23 24.73 4.66 -5.86
N GLU A 24 25.65 5.59 -6.15
CA GLU A 24 25.70 6.32 -7.42
C GLU A 24 24.38 7.07 -7.74
N GLY A 25 23.68 7.53 -6.70
CA GLY A 25 22.40 8.24 -6.86
C GLY A 25 21.22 7.34 -7.23
N ALA A 26 21.36 6.01 -7.16
CA ALA A 26 20.29 5.07 -7.46
C ALA A 26 20.01 4.13 -6.28
N PHE A 27 18.74 3.77 -6.11
CA PHE A 27 18.30 2.73 -5.19
C PHE A 27 18.27 1.37 -5.90
N ILE A 28 18.70 0.33 -5.19
CA ILE A 28 18.45 -1.07 -5.55
C ILE A 28 17.38 -1.59 -4.61
N VAL A 29 16.24 -1.99 -5.17
CA VAL A 29 15.06 -2.39 -4.40
C VAL A 29 14.49 -3.71 -4.89
N LYS A 30 13.78 -4.42 -4.00
CA LYS A 30 12.95 -5.56 -4.37
C LYS A 30 11.48 -5.14 -4.45
N VAL A 31 10.83 -5.50 -5.55
CA VAL A 31 9.44 -5.17 -5.85
C VAL A 31 8.64 -6.47 -5.92
N ASN A 32 7.51 -6.51 -5.22
CA ASN A 32 6.58 -7.63 -5.27
C ASN A 32 5.58 -7.44 -6.41
N MET A 33 5.56 -8.39 -7.34
CA MET A 33 4.57 -8.52 -8.40
C MET A 33 3.78 -9.80 -8.14
N ASP A 34 2.59 -9.93 -8.74
CA ASP A 34 1.61 -10.99 -8.43
C ASP A 34 2.20 -12.42 -8.37
N HIS A 35 3.19 -12.72 -9.20
CA HIS A 35 3.80 -14.05 -9.30
C HIS A 35 5.33 -14.05 -9.20
N SER A 36 5.96 -12.90 -8.90
CA SER A 36 7.41 -12.80 -8.90
C SER A 36 7.94 -11.61 -8.10
N ILE A 37 9.21 -11.69 -7.71
CA ILE A 37 9.93 -10.59 -7.07
C ILE A 37 10.98 -10.08 -8.04
N TYR A 38 10.93 -8.78 -8.35
CA TYR A 38 11.91 -8.12 -9.20
C TYR A 38 12.94 -7.39 -8.36
N THR A 39 14.21 -7.49 -8.76
CA THR A 39 15.25 -6.59 -8.26
C THR A 39 15.41 -5.46 -9.26
N VAL A 40 15.10 -4.23 -8.87
CA VAL A 40 15.04 -3.06 -9.75
C VAL A 40 16.02 -2.00 -9.27
N LYS A 41 16.74 -1.38 -10.21
CA LYS A 41 17.54 -0.18 -9.97
C LYS A 41 16.73 1.05 -10.42
N ILE A 42 16.52 2.01 -9.53
CA ILE A 42 15.81 3.27 -9.82
C ILE A 42 16.66 4.48 -9.45
N GLN A 43 16.74 5.46 -10.36
CA GLN A 43 17.54 6.68 -10.17
C GLN A 43 16.78 7.69 -9.29
N ALA A 44 17.48 8.32 -8.35
CA ALA A 44 16.96 9.47 -7.61
C ALA A 44 17.07 10.78 -8.42
N PRO A 45 16.13 11.72 -8.28
CA PRO A 45 14.97 11.70 -7.38
C PRO A 45 13.86 10.76 -7.87
N CYS A 46 13.22 10.05 -6.93
CA CYS A 46 12.14 9.11 -7.23
C CYS A 46 11.15 8.99 -6.07
N VAL A 47 9.92 8.57 -6.36
CA VAL A 47 8.92 8.21 -5.33
C VAL A 47 8.92 6.69 -5.14
N ILE A 48 9.05 6.24 -3.90
CA ILE A 48 8.98 4.81 -3.56
C ILE A 48 7.81 4.59 -2.61
N THR A 49 6.85 3.75 -2.99
CA THR A 49 5.81 3.25 -2.07
C THR A 49 6.19 1.85 -1.58
N VAL A 50 6.22 1.70 -0.26
CA VAL A 50 6.70 0.49 0.41
C VAL A 50 5.54 -0.33 0.94
N ASP A 51 5.71 -1.65 0.95
CA ASP A 51 4.77 -2.56 1.59
C ASP A 51 4.90 -2.44 3.13
N LYS A 52 3.82 -2.76 3.85
CA LYS A 52 3.76 -2.70 5.32
C LYS A 52 4.84 -3.57 5.98
N ASP A 53 5.23 -4.65 5.31
CA ASP A 53 6.14 -5.67 5.82
C ASP A 53 7.61 -5.40 5.43
N ILE A 54 7.93 -4.23 4.84
CA ILE A 54 9.31 -3.86 4.46
C ILE A 54 10.27 -3.89 5.65
N ASN A 55 9.80 -3.50 6.83
CA ASN A 55 10.55 -3.59 8.07
C ASN A 55 9.61 -3.65 9.28
N THR A 56 10.20 -3.83 10.46
CA THR A 56 9.50 -3.62 11.74
C THR A 56 9.87 -2.24 12.28
N PRO A 57 8.94 -1.27 12.33
CA PRO A 57 9.22 0.05 12.89
C PRO A 57 9.72 -0.06 14.33
N ARG A 58 10.85 0.57 14.62
CA ARG A 58 11.44 0.58 15.97
C ARG A 58 10.51 1.27 16.96
N LEU A 59 10.55 0.83 18.22
CA LEU A 59 9.84 1.53 19.29
C LEU A 59 10.38 2.99 19.47
N PRO A 60 9.51 3.93 19.85
CA PRO A 60 9.92 5.28 20.21
C PRO A 60 10.98 5.27 21.32
N SER A 61 11.98 6.14 21.22
CA SER A 61 13.03 6.26 22.24
C SER A 61 12.68 7.38 23.21
N TYR A 62 12.74 7.10 24.52
CA TYR A 62 12.54 8.09 25.57
C TYR A 62 13.55 9.26 25.48
N LEU A 63 14.83 8.96 25.23
CA LEU A 63 15.87 9.98 25.08
C LEU A 63 15.58 10.88 23.88
N ARG A 64 15.25 10.29 22.72
CA ARG A 64 14.88 11.07 21.52
C ARG A 64 13.66 11.95 21.80
N LYS A 65 12.64 11.44 22.50
CA LYS A 65 11.47 12.23 22.90
C LYS A 65 11.87 13.46 23.73
N LYS A 66 12.78 13.28 24.71
CA LYS A 66 13.26 14.38 25.55
C LYS A 66 14.09 15.41 24.77
N THR A 67 14.93 14.96 23.83
CA THR A 67 15.74 15.85 22.96
C THR A 67 14.90 16.64 21.98
N VAL A 68 13.89 16.00 21.39
CA VAL A 68 12.96 16.63 20.43
C VAL A 68 12.10 17.70 21.14
N GLY A 69 11.80 17.51 22.43
CA GLY A 69 11.09 18.49 23.25
C GLY A 69 9.75 18.91 22.62
N ASN A 70 9.49 20.22 22.56
CA ASN A 70 8.39 20.81 21.79
C ASN A 70 8.90 21.19 20.39
N ALA A 71 9.30 20.20 19.59
CA ALA A 71 9.68 20.46 18.21
C ALA A 71 8.53 21.21 17.51
N GLN A 72 8.88 22.30 16.82
CA GLN A 72 7.91 23.09 16.09
C GLN A 72 7.34 22.26 14.95
N ILE A 73 6.04 22.01 15.00
CA ILE A 73 5.29 21.47 13.89
C ILE A 73 4.98 22.65 12.98
N SER A 74 5.59 22.69 11.81
CA SER A 74 5.21 23.64 10.78
C SER A 74 3.80 23.32 10.31
N VAL A 75 2.87 24.25 10.53
CA VAL A 75 1.49 24.17 10.06
C VAL A 75 1.40 25.02 8.81
N TRP A 76 0.96 24.42 7.70
CA TRP A 76 0.75 25.10 6.44
C TRP A 76 -0.75 25.23 6.21
N SER A 77 -1.16 26.40 5.75
CA SER A 77 -2.52 26.74 5.33
C SER A 77 -2.58 26.86 3.80
N MET A 78 -3.78 27.08 3.26
CA MET A 78 -3.95 27.35 1.82
C MET A 78 -3.15 28.59 1.38
N ASP A 79 -3.01 29.60 2.24
CA ASP A 79 -2.27 30.82 1.95
C ASP A 79 -0.75 30.59 1.79
N ASP A 80 -0.25 29.45 2.26
CA ASP A 80 1.16 29.06 2.16
C ASP A 80 1.46 28.25 0.88
N LEU A 81 0.42 27.84 0.13
CA LEU A 81 0.56 27.07 -1.10
C LEU A 81 0.70 27.99 -2.32
N PRO A 82 1.49 27.58 -3.34
CA PRO A 82 1.66 28.37 -4.56
C PRO A 82 0.42 28.37 -5.46
N ASP A 83 -0.48 27.39 -5.31
CA ASP A 83 -1.74 27.28 -6.03
C ASP A 83 -2.91 27.49 -5.05
N GLY A 84 -3.81 28.40 -5.43
CA GLY A 84 -4.97 28.81 -4.64
C GLY A 84 -6.30 28.46 -5.30
N ASP A 85 -6.29 27.70 -6.40
CA ASP A 85 -7.53 27.29 -7.08
C ASP A 85 -8.22 26.17 -6.29
N GLU A 86 -9.33 26.51 -5.62
CA GLU A 86 -10.12 25.55 -4.84
C GLU A 86 -10.61 24.34 -5.65
N SER A 87 -10.72 24.46 -6.97
CA SER A 87 -11.12 23.35 -7.85
C SER A 87 -10.05 22.28 -8.02
N HIS A 88 -8.83 22.49 -7.53
CA HIS A 88 -7.79 21.46 -7.47
C HIS A 88 -7.74 20.71 -6.14
N TYR A 89 -8.49 21.16 -5.13
CA TYR A 89 -8.38 20.66 -3.75
C TYR A 89 -9.69 20.11 -3.20
N GLY A 90 -9.56 19.23 -2.20
CA GLY A 90 -10.68 18.73 -1.40
C GLY A 90 -11.78 18.06 -2.23
N LEU A 91 -13.04 18.26 -1.81
CA LEU A 91 -14.20 17.67 -2.48
C LEU A 91 -14.44 18.27 -3.87
N ALA A 92 -14.18 19.57 -4.04
CA ALA A 92 -14.41 20.29 -5.30
C ALA A 92 -13.47 19.81 -6.40
N GLY A 93 -12.20 19.52 -6.06
CA GLY A 93 -11.22 18.97 -6.99
C GLY A 93 -11.15 17.45 -7.07
N SER A 94 -11.97 16.72 -6.29
CA SER A 94 -11.96 15.26 -6.35
C SER A 94 -12.68 14.76 -7.61
N PRO A 95 -12.01 14.01 -8.50
CA PRO A 95 -12.66 13.45 -9.69
C PRO A 95 -13.63 12.31 -9.35
N THR A 96 -13.48 11.70 -8.17
CA THR A 96 -14.36 10.63 -7.68
C THR A 96 -15.24 11.14 -6.55
N GLN A 97 -16.51 10.75 -6.55
CA GLN A 97 -17.43 11.06 -5.45
C GLN A 97 -18.01 9.76 -4.89
N VAL A 98 -17.96 9.62 -3.56
CA VAL A 98 -18.52 8.46 -2.86
C VAL A 98 -20.03 8.65 -2.74
N GLU A 99 -20.80 7.89 -3.52
CA GLU A 99 -22.26 7.97 -3.51
C GLU A 99 -22.88 7.26 -2.29
N ARG A 100 -22.39 6.06 -1.95
CA ARG A 100 -22.95 5.26 -0.86
C ARG A 100 -21.92 4.32 -0.26
N VAL A 101 -21.90 4.23 1.07
CA VAL A 101 -21.10 3.25 1.82
C VAL A 101 -22.07 2.32 2.55
N PHE A 102 -21.91 1.00 2.36
CA PHE A 102 -22.71 -0.02 3.03
C PHE A 102 -21.80 -1.19 3.43
N PRO A 103 -22.10 -1.87 4.56
CA PRO A 103 -21.33 -3.04 4.96
C PRO A 103 -21.58 -4.20 4.00
N PRO A 104 -20.57 -5.05 3.71
CA PRO A 104 -20.78 -6.27 2.96
C PRO A 104 -21.70 -7.22 3.74
N GLU A 105 -22.55 -7.96 3.02
CA GLU A 105 -23.43 -8.96 3.63
C GLU A 105 -22.61 -10.11 4.25
N ALA A 106 -22.98 -10.51 5.47
CA ALA A 106 -22.38 -11.66 6.11
C ALA A 106 -22.83 -12.94 5.37
N LYS A 107 -21.85 -13.73 4.88
CA LYS A 107 -22.14 -15.05 4.32
C LYS A 107 -22.25 -16.07 5.45
N GLU A 108 -23.44 -16.63 5.65
CA GLU A 108 -23.69 -17.69 6.64
C GLU A 108 -23.54 -19.11 6.08
N ASP A 109 -23.33 -19.26 4.77
CA ASP A 109 -23.16 -20.57 4.13
C ASP A 109 -21.93 -21.29 4.68
N ARG A 110 -22.19 -22.31 5.50
CA ARG A 110 -21.21 -23.25 6.04
C ARG A 110 -21.74 -24.64 5.80
N GLU A 111 -20.95 -25.46 5.12
CA GLU A 111 -21.22 -26.87 4.95
C GLU A 111 -20.12 -27.68 5.65
N CYS A 112 -20.53 -28.69 6.43
CA CYS A 112 -19.61 -29.61 7.08
C CYS A 112 -19.67 -30.95 6.33
N PHE A 113 -18.56 -31.36 5.74
CA PHE A 113 -18.45 -32.66 5.09
C PHE A 113 -18.15 -33.74 6.12
N THR A 114 -18.90 -34.84 6.07
CA THR A 114 -18.68 -36.05 6.87
C THR A 114 -18.55 -37.25 5.94
N GLY A 115 -17.77 -38.25 6.35
CA GLY A 115 -17.49 -39.44 5.54
C GLY A 115 -16.09 -39.96 5.77
N THR A 116 -15.66 -40.85 4.87
CA THR A 116 -14.27 -41.30 4.80
C THR A 116 -13.35 -40.20 4.29
N ALA A 117 -12.04 -40.36 4.49
CA ALA A 117 -11.06 -39.38 4.04
C ALA A 117 -11.11 -39.13 2.52
N GLU A 118 -11.35 -40.17 1.72
CA GLU A 118 -11.44 -40.08 0.26
C GLU A 118 -12.68 -39.27 -0.18
N GLU A 119 -13.85 -39.55 0.39
CA GLU A 119 -15.10 -38.87 0.04
C GLU A 119 -15.06 -37.37 0.38
N VAL A 120 -14.46 -37.02 1.51
CA VAL A 120 -14.31 -35.61 1.93
C VAL A 120 -13.32 -34.87 1.03
N ALA A 121 -12.22 -35.52 0.63
CA ALA A 121 -11.24 -34.93 -0.27
C ALA A 121 -11.84 -34.67 -1.67
N ASP A 122 -12.58 -35.63 -2.23
CA ASP A 122 -13.22 -35.49 -3.53
C ASP A 122 -14.29 -34.40 -3.54
N ARG A 123 -15.09 -34.30 -2.48
CA ARG A 123 -16.08 -33.22 -2.31
C ARG A 123 -15.42 -31.86 -2.23
N LEU A 124 -14.35 -31.72 -1.44
CA LEU A 124 -13.62 -30.46 -1.33
C LEU A 124 -13.00 -30.05 -2.67
N TYR A 125 -12.37 -30.99 -3.38
CA TYR A 125 -11.78 -30.74 -4.68
C TYR A 125 -12.83 -30.27 -5.71
N SER A 126 -13.98 -30.94 -5.74
CA SER A 126 -15.09 -30.58 -6.62
C SER A 126 -15.62 -29.17 -6.33
N LEU A 127 -15.83 -28.85 -5.04
CA LEU A 127 -16.28 -27.51 -4.62
C LEU A 127 -15.28 -26.42 -5.03
N LEU A 128 -13.98 -26.63 -4.81
CA LEU A 128 -12.96 -25.65 -5.17
C LEU A 128 -12.91 -25.40 -6.69
N ARG A 129 -13.10 -26.45 -7.51
CA ARG A 129 -13.21 -26.33 -8.98
C ARG A 129 -14.46 -25.56 -9.40
N GLU A 130 -15.62 -25.86 -8.80
CA GLU A 130 -16.87 -25.15 -9.09
C GLU A 130 -16.75 -23.65 -8.74
N MET A 131 -16.10 -23.34 -7.62
CA MET A 131 -15.82 -21.97 -7.19
C MET A 131 -14.70 -21.28 -7.99
N LYS A 132 -14.06 -21.95 -8.94
CA LYS A 132 -12.90 -21.46 -9.71
C LYS A 132 -11.77 -20.94 -8.83
N ARG A 133 -11.51 -21.62 -7.72
CA ARG A 133 -10.43 -21.29 -6.78
C ARG A 133 -9.18 -22.14 -6.98
N ILE A 134 -9.31 -23.18 -7.79
CA ILE A 134 -8.27 -24.02 -8.40
C ILE A 134 -8.73 -24.37 -9.82
#